data_AF-A0A3D5S7X5-F1
#
_entry.id   AF-A0A3D5S7X5-F1
#
_cell.length_a   1.000
_cell.length_b   1.000
_cell.length_c   1.000
_cell.angle_alpha   90.00
_cell.angle_beta   90.00
_cell.angle_gamma   90.00
#
_symmetry.space_group_name_H-M   'P 1'
#
loop_
_entity.id
_entity.type
_entity.pdbx_description
1 polymer ?
#
loop_
_entity_poly.entity_id
_entity_poly.type
_entity_poly.pdbx_seq_one_letter_code
_entity_poly.pdbx_strand_id
1 'polypeptide(L)'
;MKKPLRHLLDYLVLCLLVSTGIVLILIYNGNPIFQRFVVLGISLLYIIWGIVHHLKEHTYHSKIVTEYVLFALLGCFIVIGLF
;
A
#
# COMPACT_ATOMS: atom_id res chain seq x y z
N MET A 1 5.78 26.04 13.55
CA MET A 1 4.57 25.17 13.57
C MET A 1 3.78 25.30 12.24
N LYS A 2 4.23 24.67 11.14
CA LYS A 2 3.51 24.64 9.85
C LYS A 2 3.65 23.26 9.20
N LYS A 3 2.99 22.20 9.69
CA LYS A 3 3.03 20.87 9.01
C LYS A 3 1.78 19.95 9.08
N PRO A 4 0.64 20.22 9.74
CA PRO A 4 -0.41 19.18 9.87
C PRO A 4 -1.02 18.78 8.51
N LEU A 5 -1.18 19.73 7.59
CA LEU A 5 -1.83 19.49 6.30
C LEU A 5 -1.01 18.57 5.37
N ARG A 6 0.32 18.63 5.44
CA ARG A 6 1.20 17.84 4.56
C ARG A 6 1.20 16.37 4.96
N HIS A 7 1.22 16.09 6.26
CA HIS A 7 1.05 14.73 6.78
C HIS A 7 -0.33 14.18 6.38
N LEU A 8 -1.38 14.99 6.51
CA LEU A 8 -2.74 14.58 6.15
C LEU A 8 -2.89 14.24 4.67
N LEU A 9 -2.26 15.01 3.77
CA LEU A 9 -2.23 14.70 2.34
C LEU A 9 -1.49 13.41 2.01
N ASP A 10 -0.33 13.16 2.64
CA ASP A 10 0.43 11.92 2.40
C ASP A 10 -0.41 10.69 2.80
N TYR A 11 -1.12 10.73 3.96
CA TYR A 11 -2.03 9.64 4.36
C TYR A 11 -3.29 9.54 3.50
N LEU A 12 -3.79 10.66 2.96
CA LEU A 12 -4.90 10.64 2.01
C LEU A 12 -4.52 9.91 0.72
N VAL A 13 -3.29 10.10 0.24
CA VAL A 13 -2.76 9.34 -0.91
C VAL A 13 -2.75 7.84 -0.61
N LEU A 14 -2.28 7.44 0.57
CA LEU A 14 -2.31 6.03 0.98
C LEU A 14 -3.74 5.47 1.03
N CYS A 15 -4.67 6.23 1.61
CA CYS A 15 -6.07 5.85 1.68
C CYS A 15 -6.69 5.66 0.29
N LEU A 16 -6.46 6.59 -0.64
CA LEU A 16 -6.93 6.48 -2.01
C LEU A 16 -6.30 5.29 -2.74
N LEU A 17 -5.02 5.02 -2.52
CA LEU A 17 -4.30 3.90 -3.12
C LEU A 17 -4.93 2.57 -2.72
N VAL A 18 -5.11 2.34 -1.42
CA VAL A 18 -5.75 1.12 -0.90
C VAL A 18 -7.21 1.02 -1.34
N SER A 19 -7.96 2.13 -1.28
CA SER A 19 -9.37 2.16 -1.73
C SER A 19 -9.50 1.80 -3.21
N THR A 20 -8.59 2.28 -4.05
CA THR A 20 -8.54 1.94 -5.48
C THR A 20 -8.29 0.45 -5.66
N GLY A 21 -7.37 -0.14 -4.89
CA GLY A 21 -7.13 -1.58 -4.88
C GLY A 21 -8.37 -2.41 -4.56
N ILE A 22 -9.10 -2.03 -3.50
CA ILE A 22 -10.34 -2.69 -3.10
C ILE A 22 -11.40 -2.58 -4.21
N VAL A 23 -11.61 -1.38 -4.76
CA VAL A 23 -12.58 -1.17 -5.85
C VAL A 23 -12.23 -2.02 -7.07
N LEU A 24 -10.95 -2.10 -7.46
CA LEU A 24 -10.52 -2.95 -8.56
C LEU A 24 -10.76 -4.44 -8.26
N ILE A 25 -10.45 -4.93 -7.06
CA ILE A 25 -10.74 -6.32 -6.68
C ILE A 25 -12.23 -6.65 -6.79
N LEU A 26 -13.11 -5.71 -6.40
CA LEU A 26 -14.56 -5.87 -6.50
C LEU A 26 -15.07 -5.82 -7.93
N ILE A 27 -14.54 -4.92 -8.78
CA ILE A 27 -14.89 -4.83 -10.20
C ILE A 27 -14.51 -6.10 -10.95
N TYR A 28 -13.33 -6.66 -10.65
CA TYR A 28 -12.81 -7.87 -11.30
C TYR A 28 -13.12 -9.14 -10.50
N ASN A 29 -14.20 -9.14 -9.71
CA ASN A 29 -14.66 -10.32 -8.99
C ASN A 29 -14.96 -11.48 -9.96
N GLY A 30 -14.51 -12.69 -9.62
CA GLY A 30 -14.56 -13.87 -10.48
C GLY A 30 -13.38 -14.01 -11.44
N ASN A 31 -12.45 -13.04 -11.50
CA ASN A 31 -11.20 -13.15 -12.24
C ASN A 31 -10.00 -13.16 -11.29
N PRO A 32 -9.61 -14.34 -10.75
CA PRO A 32 -8.54 -14.44 -9.75
C PRO A 32 -7.18 -14.01 -10.30
N ILE A 33 -6.93 -14.16 -11.61
CA ILE A 33 -5.68 -13.72 -12.22
C ILE A 33 -5.55 -12.19 -12.12
N PHE A 34 -6.60 -11.46 -12.50
CA PHE A 34 -6.58 -10.01 -12.42
C PHE A 34 -6.52 -9.52 -10.97
N GLN A 35 -7.28 -10.15 -10.07
CA GLN A 35 -7.23 -9.82 -8.64
C GLN A 35 -5.84 -10.02 -8.04
N ARG A 36 -5.10 -11.08 -8.41
CA ARG A 36 -3.69 -11.26 -8.00
C ARG A 36 -2.80 -10.14 -8.48
N PHE A 37 -2.91 -9.73 -9.74
CA PHE A 37 -2.12 -8.61 -10.27
C PHE A 37 -2.43 -7.29 -9.56
N VAL A 38 -3.71 -7.03 -9.25
CA VAL A 38 -4.10 -5.85 -8.46
C VAL A 38 -3.47 -5.88 -7.07
N VAL A 39 -3.57 -7.00 -6.36
CA VAL A 39 -2.99 -7.15 -5.01
C VAL A 39 -1.47 -6.94 -5.04
N LEU A 40 -0.76 -7.60 -5.96
CA LEU A 40 0.69 -7.43 -6.11
C LEU A 40 1.06 -5.98 -6.45
N GLY A 41 0.32 -5.33 -7.36
CA GLY A 41 0.54 -3.95 -7.75
C GLY A 41 0.35 -2.98 -6.57
N ILE A 42 -0.74 -3.12 -5.82
CA ILE A 42 -1.03 -2.31 -4.64
C ILE A 42 0.02 -2.53 -3.54
N SER A 43 0.45 -3.76 -3.32
CA SER A 43 1.51 -4.08 -2.35
C SER A 43 2.86 -3.44 -2.72
N LEU A 44 3.23 -3.43 -4.00
CA LEU A 44 4.42 -2.71 -4.47
C LEU A 44 4.29 -1.19 -4.26
N LEU A 45 3.15 -0.62 -4.63
CA LEU A 45 2.87 0.80 -4.44
C LEU A 45 2.85 1.20 -2.97
N TYR A 46 2.36 0.35 -2.08
CA TYR A 46 2.41 0.54 -0.62
C TYR A 46 3.85 0.65 -0.10
N ILE A 47 4.74 -0.27 -0.53
CA ILE A 47 6.16 -0.23 -0.15
C ILE A 47 6.81 1.06 -0.66
N ILE A 48 6.57 1.41 -1.93
CA ILE A 48 7.12 2.64 -2.54
C ILE A 48 6.63 3.88 -1.78
N TRP A 49 5.33 3.94 -1.47
CA TRP A 49 4.75 5.04 -0.70
C TRP A 49 5.40 5.14 0.69
N GLY A 50 5.57 4.02 1.39
CA GLY A 50 6.22 3.98 2.71
C GLY A 50 7.64 4.51 2.68
N ILE A 51 8.44 4.06 1.70
CA ILE A 51 9.81 4.55 1.50
C ILE A 51 9.80 6.07 1.23
N VAL A 52 8.98 6.53 0.29
CA VAL A 52 8.90 7.96 -0.07
C VAL A 52 8.45 8.83 1.10
N HIS A 53 7.47 8.37 1.88
CA HIS A 53 6.97 9.06 3.05
C HIS A 53 8.05 9.20 4.13
N HIS A 54 8.73 8.11 4.49
CA HIS A 54 9.79 8.13 5.51
C HIS A 54 11.06 8.87 5.06
N LEU A 55 11.35 8.91 3.76
CA LEU A 55 12.41 9.77 3.21
C LEU A 55 12.05 11.26 3.35
N LYS A 56 10.80 11.64 3.07
CA LYS A 56 10.32 13.03 3.23
C LYS A 56 10.30 13.48 4.69
N GLU A 57 10.08 12.56 5.62
CA GLU A 57 10.04 12.84 7.06
C GLU A 57 11.42 12.78 7.75
N HIS A 58 12.48 12.42 7.02
CA HIS A 58 13.81 12.15 7.57
C HIS A 58 13.82 11.06 8.66
N THR A 59 12.85 10.15 8.62
CA THR A 59 12.71 9.02 9.54
C THR A 59 13.08 7.69 8.87
N TYR A 60 13.75 7.73 7.71
CA TYR A 60 14.12 6.54 6.96
C TYR A 60 15.16 5.68 7.69
N HIS A 61 14.79 4.43 7.98
CA HIS A 61 15.66 3.40 8.53
C HIS A 61 15.35 2.07 7.84
N SER A 62 16.36 1.22 7.64
CA SER A 62 16.18 -0.08 6.97
C SER A 62 15.14 -0.97 7.65
N LYS A 63 15.02 -0.88 8.98
CA LYS A 63 13.99 -1.59 9.76
C LYS A 63 12.57 -1.23 9.32
N ILE A 64 12.31 0.05 9.06
CA ILE A 64 11.00 0.51 8.60
C ILE A 64 10.68 -0.08 7.24
N VAL A 65 11.64 -0.06 6.30
CA VAL A 65 11.44 -0.67 4.97
C VAL A 65 11.09 -2.16 5.10
N THR A 66 11.77 -2.88 6.00
CA THR A 66 11.44 -4.29 6.29
C THR A 66 10.01 -4.45 6.82
N GLU A 67 9.55 -3.57 7.71
CA GLU A 67 8.17 -3.59 8.21
C GLU A 67 7.17 -3.44 7.05
N TYR A 68 7.36 -2.46 6.15
CA TYR A 68 6.47 -2.28 4.99
C TYR A 68 6.48 -3.48 4.05
N VAL A 69 7.65 -4.08 3.80
CA VAL A 69 7.76 -5.30 2.98
C VAL A 69 7.03 -6.47 3.64
N LEU A 70 7.19 -6.66 4.96
CA LEU A 70 6.51 -7.73 5.69
C LEU A 70 4.99 -7.56 5.67
N PHE A 71 4.48 -6.34 5.86
CA PHE A 71 3.05 -6.06 5.77
C PHE A 71 2.50 -6.22 4.36
N ALA A 72 3.25 -5.81 3.33
CA ALA A 72 2.89 -6.02 1.94
C ALA A 72 2.77 -7.51 1.60
N LEU A 73 3.75 -8.32 2.04
CA LEU A 73 3.72 -9.78 1.87
C LEU A 73 2.55 -10.41 2.62
N LEU A 74 2.34 -10.03 3.89
CA LEU A 74 1.22 -10.53 4.69
C LEU A 74 -0.12 -10.21 4.01
N GLY A 75 -0.30 -8.98 3.54
CA GLY A 75 -1.49 -8.57 2.78
C GLY A 75 -1.67 -9.38 1.50
N CYS A 76 -0.60 -9.61 0.74
CA CYS A 76 -0.62 -10.49 -0.43
C CYS A 76 -1.10 -11.90 -0.07
N PHE A 77 -0.50 -12.54 0.95
CA PHE A 77 -0.86 -13.90 1.34
C PHE A 77 -2.30 -14.03 1.82
N ILE A 78 -2.75 -13.09 2.66
CA ILE A 78 -4.13 -13.10 3.15
C ILE A 78 -5.10 -12.92 1.99
N VAL A 79 -4.94 -11.85 1.20
CA VAL A 79 -5.94 -11.49 0.19
C VAL A 79 -5.94 -12.47 -0.98
N ILE A 80 -4.76 -12.89 -1.47
CA ILE A 80 -4.67 -13.91 -2.53
C ILE A 80 -5.21 -15.25 -2.06
N GLY A 81 -5.11 -15.58 -0.77
CA GLY A 81 -5.69 -16.80 -0.22
C GLY A 81 -7.22 -16.80 -0.11
N LEU A 82 -7.89 -15.65 -0.30
CA LEU A 82 -9.35 -15.55 -0.22
C LEU A 82 -10.09 -15.89 -1.52
N PHE A 83 -9.37 -16.03 -2.64
CA PHE A 83 -9.94 -16.31 -3.96
C PHE A 83 -9.10 -17.31 -4.77
#